data_AF-A0AA43J5C3-F1
#
_entry.id   AF-A0AA43J5C3-F1
#
_cell.length_a   1.000
_cell.length_b   1.000
_cell.length_c   1.000
_cell.angle_alpha   90.00
_cell.angle_beta   90.00
_cell.angle_gamma   90.00
#
_symmetry.space_group_name_H-M   'P 1'
#
loop_
_entity.id
_entity.type
_entity.pdbx_description
1 polymer ?
#
loop_
_entity_poly.entity_id
_entity_poly.type
_entity_poly.pdbx_seq_one_letter_code
_entity_poly.pdbx_strand_id
1 'polypeptide(L)'
;MTQPTPMSGAALDVPVHKIEVAHRQAQVVTGAIAGSLVVYAAMIEVLRRTLPAPEDFASFEMLRIALFAFAGVLVFTSTVLKGTILRNPPASGDMRIARLRTASIITAAFAEVPVIFGLVLFIVGRQTSDFYILLLVSIYMLVRHFPRREQWESYVRRGGAAR
;
A
#
# COMPACT_ATOMS: atom_id res chain seq x y z
N MET A 1 12.76 13.56 -51.32
CA MET A 1 12.97 12.38 -50.45
C MET A 1 13.55 12.87 -49.14
N THR A 2 12.69 13.26 -48.20
CA THR A 2 13.07 13.71 -46.86
C THR A 2 13.17 12.47 -45.96
N GLN A 3 14.34 12.24 -45.38
CA GLN A 3 14.56 11.16 -44.42
C GLN A 3 13.63 11.31 -43.20
N PRO A 4 13.15 10.21 -42.61
CA PRO A 4 12.39 10.26 -41.37
C PRO A 4 13.31 10.62 -40.21
N THR A 5 13.03 11.75 -39.56
CA THR A 5 13.63 12.20 -38.31
C THR A 5 13.54 11.09 -37.26
N PRO A 6 14.62 10.69 -36.58
CA PRO A 6 14.54 9.68 -35.54
C PRO A 6 13.73 10.24 -34.36
N MET A 7 12.54 9.69 -34.13
CA MET A 7 11.79 9.86 -32.88
C MET A 7 12.50 9.11 -31.74
N SER A 8 13.68 9.55 -31.36
CA SER A 8 14.47 8.97 -30.27
C SER A 8 15.23 10.07 -29.54
N GLY A 9 14.55 10.78 -28.65
CA GLY A 9 15.18 11.85 -27.87
C GLY A 9 14.24 12.82 -27.17
N ALA A 10 12.91 12.66 -27.31
CA ALA A 10 11.95 13.51 -26.61
C ALA A 10 11.79 13.07 -25.13
N ALA A 11 12.73 13.56 -24.31
CA ALA A 11 12.52 14.06 -22.95
C ALA A 11 11.94 13.11 -21.89
N LEU A 12 12.70 12.07 -21.53
CA LEU A 12 12.85 11.79 -20.11
C LEU A 12 13.98 12.68 -19.59
N ASP A 13 13.65 13.71 -18.80
CA ASP A 13 14.64 14.49 -18.03
C ASP A 13 15.30 13.66 -16.91
N VAL A 14 14.88 12.40 -16.76
CA VAL A 14 15.39 11.44 -15.79
C VAL A 14 15.92 10.20 -16.49
N PRO A 15 17.16 9.78 -16.22
CA PRO A 15 17.66 8.53 -16.77
C PRO A 15 16.87 7.31 -16.24
N VAL A 16 16.57 6.37 -17.14
CA VAL A 16 15.75 5.16 -16.88
C VAL A 16 16.22 4.37 -15.67
N HIS A 17 17.55 4.25 -15.47
CA HIS A 17 18.11 3.54 -14.31
C HIS A 17 17.66 4.12 -12.95
N LYS A 18 17.41 5.44 -12.84
CA LYS A 18 16.90 6.04 -11.59
C LYS A 18 15.47 5.61 -11.29
N ILE A 19 14.65 5.42 -12.33
CA ILE A 19 13.28 4.92 -12.20
C ILE A 19 13.31 3.47 -11.72
N GLU A 20 14.20 2.65 -12.28
CA GLU A 20 14.36 1.24 -11.88
C GLU A 20 14.83 1.08 -10.43
N VAL A 21 15.81 1.87 -10.00
CA VAL A 21 16.32 1.83 -8.61
C VAL A 21 15.21 2.23 -7.63
N ALA A 22 14.49 3.31 -7.90
CA ALA A 22 13.39 3.76 -7.03
C ALA A 22 12.22 2.77 -7.01
N HIS A 23 11.91 2.16 -8.16
CA HIS A 23 10.89 1.12 -8.28
C HIS A 23 11.28 -0.13 -7.47
N ARG A 24 12.52 -0.60 -7.60
CA ARG A 24 13.03 -1.75 -6.85
C ARG A 24 13.00 -1.50 -5.34
N GLN A 25 13.38 -0.31 -4.89
CA GLN A 25 13.27 0.06 -3.46
C GLN A 25 11.83 -0.01 -2.98
N ALA A 26 10.88 0.56 -3.72
CA ALA A 26 9.46 0.49 -3.36
C ALA A 26 8.96 -0.96 -3.32
N GLN A 27 9.35 -1.80 -4.29
CA GLN A 27 8.99 -3.22 -4.31
C GLN A 27 9.54 -3.99 -3.11
N VAL A 28 10.80 -3.75 -2.70
CA VAL A 28 11.39 -4.40 -1.53
C VAL A 28 10.62 -4.01 -0.27
N VAL A 29 10.28 -2.73 -0.10
CA VAL A 29 9.51 -2.26 1.05
C VAL A 29 8.09 -2.84 1.05
N THR A 30 7.38 -2.80 -0.08
CA THR A 30 6.05 -3.40 -0.19
C THR A 30 6.09 -4.92 0.03
N GLY A 31 7.15 -5.59 -0.42
CA GLY A 31 7.38 -7.01 -0.17
C GLY A 31 7.66 -7.33 1.29
N ALA A 32 8.42 -6.47 1.99
CA ALA A 32 8.63 -6.59 3.43
C ALA A 32 7.31 -6.44 4.21
N ILE A 33 6.48 -5.47 3.83
CA ILE A 33 5.12 -5.27 4.36
C ILE A 33 4.23 -6.50 4.08
N ALA A 34 4.32 -7.09 2.88
CA ALA A 34 3.61 -8.35 2.59
C ALA A 34 4.07 -9.48 3.53
N GLY A 35 5.38 -9.54 3.80
CA GLY A 35 5.98 -10.50 4.71
C GLY A 35 5.47 -10.35 6.15
N SER A 36 5.33 -9.12 6.67
CA SER A 36 4.76 -8.90 8.01
C SER A 36 3.32 -9.37 8.12
N LEU A 37 2.50 -9.26 7.07
CA LEU A 37 1.14 -9.83 7.09
C LEU A 37 1.15 -11.36 7.34
N VAL A 38 2.12 -12.07 6.75
CA VAL A 38 2.29 -13.52 6.99
C VAL A 38 2.73 -13.78 8.43
N VAL A 39 3.62 -12.95 8.98
CA VAL A 39 4.06 -13.05 10.38
C VAL A 39 2.88 -12.86 11.33
N TYR A 40 2.01 -11.86 11.10
CA TYR A 40 0.81 -11.67 11.89
C TYR A 40 -0.14 -12.87 11.82
N ALA A 41 -0.35 -13.44 10.63
CA ALA A 41 -1.17 -14.63 10.47
C ALA A 41 -0.59 -15.85 11.21
N ALA A 42 0.71 -16.07 11.12
CA ALA A 42 1.40 -17.13 11.86
C ALA A 42 1.31 -16.93 13.37
N MET A 43 1.46 -15.69 13.84
CA MET A 43 1.33 -15.34 15.25
C MET A 43 -0.06 -15.67 15.79
N ILE A 44 -1.13 -15.33 15.06
CA ILE A 44 -2.50 -15.69 15.42
C ILE A 44 -2.72 -17.20 15.42
N GLU A 45 -2.16 -17.93 14.46
CA GLU A 45 -2.26 -19.39 14.41
C GLU A 45 -1.57 -20.07 15.61
N VAL A 46 -0.47 -19.51 16.09
CA VAL A 46 0.19 -19.97 17.32
C VAL A 46 -0.67 -19.61 18.53
N LEU A 47 -1.12 -18.34 18.62
CA LEU A 47 -1.83 -17.83 19.80
C LEU A 47 -3.21 -18.48 19.98
N ARG A 48 -3.93 -18.79 18.88
CA ARG A 48 -5.22 -19.49 18.95
C ARG A 48 -5.11 -20.91 19.49
N ARG A 49 -3.91 -21.53 19.40
CA ARG A 49 -3.67 -22.89 19.90
C ARG A 49 -3.28 -22.90 21.37
N THR A 50 -2.74 -21.80 21.88
CA THR A 50 -2.28 -21.69 23.27
C THR A 50 -3.29 -21.02 24.18
N LEU A 51 -4.15 -20.16 23.63
CA LEU A 51 -5.18 -19.46 24.39
C LEU A 51 -6.44 -20.30 24.58
N PRO A 52 -7.18 -20.10 25.69
CA PRO A 52 -8.46 -20.75 25.93
C PRO A 52 -9.52 -20.36 24.88
N ALA A 53 -10.63 -21.09 24.88
CA ALA A 53 -11.74 -20.87 23.95
C ALA A 53 -12.24 -19.40 23.97
N PRO A 54 -12.86 -18.94 22.86
CA PRO A 54 -13.37 -17.57 22.76
C PRO A 54 -14.27 -17.20 23.94
N GLU A 55 -14.03 -16.03 24.51
CA GLU A 55 -14.94 -15.44 25.50
C GLU A 55 -16.10 -14.74 24.79
N ASP A 56 -17.21 -14.56 25.49
CA ASP A 56 -18.41 -13.96 24.91
C ASP A 56 -18.17 -12.47 24.61
N PHE A 57 -18.08 -12.14 23.33
CA PHE A 57 -17.63 -10.82 22.84
C PHE A 57 -18.63 -9.68 23.02
N ALA A 58 -19.80 -9.95 23.62
CA ALA A 58 -20.87 -8.96 23.77
C ALA A 58 -20.39 -7.65 24.43
N SER A 59 -19.40 -7.72 25.33
CA SER A 59 -18.82 -6.54 25.99
C SER A 59 -17.96 -5.66 25.07
N PHE A 60 -17.53 -6.15 23.90
CA PHE A 60 -16.61 -5.46 22.98
C PHE A 60 -17.22 -5.17 21.61
N GLU A 61 -18.53 -5.36 21.45
CA GLU A 61 -19.22 -5.14 20.18
C GLU A 61 -19.01 -3.72 19.64
N MET A 62 -19.06 -2.70 20.50
CA MET A 62 -18.83 -1.31 20.10
C MET A 62 -17.39 -1.09 19.59
N LEU A 63 -16.39 -1.72 20.22
CA LEU A 63 -14.99 -1.65 19.77
C LEU A 63 -14.83 -2.31 18.41
N ARG A 64 -15.43 -3.48 18.21
CA ARG A 64 -15.46 -4.20 16.93
C ARG A 64 -16.01 -3.32 15.83
N ILE A 65 -17.21 -2.77 16.02
CA ILE A 65 -17.85 -1.89 15.04
C ILE A 65 -16.97 -0.68 14.74
N ALA A 66 -16.41 -0.03 15.77
CA ALA A 66 -15.54 1.13 15.59
C ALA A 66 -14.28 0.80 14.77
N LEU A 67 -13.61 -0.32 15.04
CA LEU A 67 -12.41 -0.74 14.32
C LEU A 67 -12.71 -1.13 12.87
N PHE A 68 -13.82 -1.83 12.62
CA PHE A 68 -14.27 -2.15 11.25
C PHE A 68 -14.64 -0.90 10.46
N ALA A 69 -15.40 0.02 11.07
CA ALA A 69 -15.75 1.30 10.45
C ALA A 69 -14.48 2.11 10.11
N PHE A 70 -13.53 2.18 11.05
CA PHE A 70 -12.28 2.90 10.86
C PHE A 70 -11.39 2.24 9.78
N ALA A 71 -11.34 0.91 9.71
CA ALA A 71 -10.68 0.21 8.62
C ALA A 71 -11.29 0.55 7.25
N GLY A 72 -12.63 0.63 7.16
CA GLY A 72 -13.32 1.08 5.96
C GLY A 72 -12.94 2.50 5.54
N VAL A 73 -12.90 3.44 6.50
CA VAL A 73 -12.45 4.82 6.27
C VAL A 73 -11.00 4.88 5.79
N LEU A 74 -10.11 4.03 6.32
CA LEU A 74 -8.72 3.95 5.90
C LEU A 74 -8.56 3.46 4.47
N VAL A 75 -9.36 2.48 4.03
CA VAL A 75 -9.38 2.02 2.63
C VAL A 75 -9.70 3.19 1.71
N PHE A 76 -10.74 3.98 2.04
CA PHE A 76 -11.11 5.16 1.28
C PHE A 76 -10.00 6.23 1.29
N THR A 77 -9.51 6.57 2.48
CA THR A 77 -8.49 7.60 2.69
C THR A 77 -7.20 7.28 1.94
N SER A 78 -6.75 6.02 1.97
CA SER A 78 -5.52 5.60 1.26
C SER A 78 -5.61 5.83 -0.26
N THR A 79 -6.81 5.69 -0.83
CA THR A 79 -7.07 5.91 -2.26
C THR A 79 -7.00 7.39 -2.60
N VAL A 80 -7.68 8.21 -1.82
CA VAL A 80 -7.70 9.67 -1.99
C VAL A 80 -6.30 10.24 -1.79
N LEU A 81 -5.60 9.79 -0.75
CA LEU A 81 -4.25 10.26 -0.42
C LEU A 81 -3.27 10.02 -1.57
N LYS A 82 -3.27 8.82 -2.17
CA LYS A 82 -2.43 8.52 -3.33
C LYS A 82 -2.75 9.45 -4.51
N GLY A 83 -4.04 9.62 -4.81
CA GLY A 83 -4.50 10.50 -5.88
C GLY A 83 -4.07 11.95 -5.67
N THR A 84 -4.26 12.48 -4.46
CA THR A 84 -3.89 13.85 -4.09
C THR A 84 -2.38 14.07 -4.11
N ILE A 85 -1.59 13.13 -3.59
CA ILE A 85 -0.12 13.23 -3.62
C ILE A 85 0.38 13.26 -5.06
N LEU A 86 -0.21 12.48 -5.96
CA LEU A 86 0.25 12.38 -7.35
C LEU A 86 -0.34 13.46 -8.27
N ARG A 87 -1.42 14.15 -7.90
CA ARG A 87 -2.15 15.09 -8.76
C ARG A 87 -1.29 16.21 -9.38
N ASN A 88 -0.32 16.74 -8.63
CA ASN A 88 0.54 17.85 -9.08
C ASN A 88 2.00 17.39 -9.19
N PRO A 89 2.42 16.82 -10.34
CA PRO A 89 3.79 16.37 -10.51
C PRO A 89 4.76 17.57 -10.46
N PRO A 90 5.82 17.52 -9.62
CA PRO A 90 6.81 18.59 -9.59
C PRO A 90 7.53 18.74 -10.94
N ALA A 91 8.08 19.94 -11.18
CA ALA A 91 8.72 20.30 -12.44
C ALA A 91 10.05 19.55 -12.69
N SER A 92 10.72 19.08 -11.64
CA SER A 92 11.97 18.32 -11.73
C SER A 92 11.71 16.81 -11.69
N GLY A 93 12.31 16.11 -12.66
CA GLY A 93 12.29 14.66 -12.77
C GLY A 93 12.66 13.89 -11.51
N ASP A 94 13.76 14.24 -10.85
CA ASP A 94 14.21 13.58 -9.62
C ASP A 94 13.18 13.72 -8.47
N MET A 95 12.54 14.90 -8.35
CA MET A 95 11.52 15.15 -7.32
C MET A 95 10.22 14.39 -7.61
N ARG A 96 9.89 14.15 -8.89
CA ARG A 96 8.75 13.31 -9.29
C ARG A 96 8.93 11.87 -8.84
N ILE A 97 10.12 11.31 -9.04
CA ILE A 97 10.45 9.95 -8.59
C ILE A 97 10.43 9.84 -7.07
N ALA A 98 11.02 10.81 -6.38
CA ALA A 98 11.00 10.84 -4.92
C ALA A 98 9.57 10.88 -4.37
N ARG A 99 8.70 11.73 -4.94
CA ARG A 99 7.29 11.84 -4.55
C ARG A 99 6.51 10.56 -4.82
N LEU A 100 6.74 9.92 -5.97
CA LEU A 100 6.09 8.66 -6.34
C LEU A 100 6.52 7.51 -5.43
N ARG A 101 7.81 7.45 -5.07
CA ARG A 101 8.35 6.50 -4.09
C ARG A 101 7.67 6.70 -2.74
N THR A 102 7.66 7.93 -2.22
CA THR A 102 7.05 8.27 -0.94
C THR A 102 5.56 7.94 -0.91
N ALA A 103 4.82 8.28 -1.97
CA ALA A 103 3.39 7.94 -2.08
C ALA A 103 3.16 6.42 -2.02
N SER A 104 3.98 5.64 -2.72
CA SER A 104 3.88 4.18 -2.77
C SER A 104 4.19 3.55 -1.41
N ILE A 105 5.23 4.02 -0.72
CA ILE A 105 5.60 3.52 0.61
C ILE A 105 4.52 3.87 1.64
N ILE A 106 4.06 5.12 1.68
CA ILE A 106 3.02 5.55 2.63
C ILE A 106 1.75 4.74 2.40
N THR A 107 1.29 4.62 1.15
CA THR A 107 0.04 3.89 0.86
C THR A 107 0.14 2.39 1.11
N ALA A 108 1.33 1.79 0.93
CA ALA A 108 1.59 0.41 1.35
C ALA A 108 1.58 0.27 2.88
N ALA A 109 2.16 1.21 3.63
CA ALA A 109 2.16 1.18 5.10
C ALA A 109 0.74 1.29 5.68
N PHE A 110 -0.16 2.03 5.02
CA PHE A 110 -1.58 2.08 5.42
C PHE A 110 -2.28 0.72 5.34
N ALA A 111 -1.76 -0.22 4.54
CA ALA A 111 -2.29 -1.58 4.47
C ALA A 111 -2.00 -2.39 5.75
N GLU A 112 -1.07 -1.97 6.62
CA GLU A 112 -0.80 -2.64 7.90
C GLU A 112 -1.85 -2.31 8.97
N VAL A 113 -2.52 -1.18 8.86
CA VAL A 113 -3.40 -0.70 9.93
C VAL A 113 -4.60 -1.64 10.18
N PRO A 114 -5.31 -2.15 9.15
CA PRO A 114 -6.41 -3.10 9.37
C PRO A 114 -5.94 -4.40 10.04
N VAL A 115 -4.82 -4.99 9.64
CA VAL A 115 -4.32 -6.23 10.28
C VAL A 115 -3.96 -6.02 11.75
N ILE A 116 -3.43 -4.84 12.11
CA ILE A 116 -3.18 -4.47 13.51
C ILE A 116 -4.50 -4.40 14.29
N PHE A 117 -5.57 -3.83 13.71
CA PHE A 117 -6.89 -3.85 14.37
C PHE A 117 -7.44 -5.26 14.52
N GLY A 118 -7.25 -6.12 13.51
CA GLY A 118 -7.60 -7.53 13.59
C GLY A 118 -6.87 -8.21 14.75
N LEU A 119 -5.60 -7.87 14.94
CA LEU A 119 -4.80 -8.39 16.04
C LEU A 119 -5.34 -7.94 17.39
N VAL A 120 -5.70 -6.67 17.52
CA VAL A 120 -6.32 -6.11 18.74
C VAL A 120 -7.63 -6.83 19.04
N LEU A 121 -8.50 -7.02 18.04
CA LEU A 121 -9.77 -7.74 18.21
C LEU A 121 -9.56 -9.20 18.62
N PHE A 122 -8.56 -9.85 18.04
CA PHE A 122 -8.19 -11.20 18.45
C PHE A 122 -7.70 -11.24 19.90
N ILE A 123 -6.85 -10.31 20.33
CA ILE A 123 -6.35 -10.29 21.71
C ILE A 123 -7.50 -10.09 22.71
N VAL A 124 -8.47 -9.23 22.37
CA VAL A 124 -9.52 -8.81 23.31
C VAL A 124 -10.60 -9.88 23.51
N GLY A 125 -11.00 -10.64 22.50
CA GLY A 125 -11.98 -11.73 22.76
C GLY A 125 -11.68 -13.07 22.11
N ARG A 126 -10.55 -13.21 21.40
CA ARG A 126 -10.03 -14.48 20.86
C ARG A 126 -10.79 -15.08 19.66
N GLN A 127 -11.64 -14.30 18.99
CA GLN A 127 -12.31 -14.71 17.76
C GLN A 127 -11.40 -14.48 16.56
N THR A 128 -11.09 -15.54 15.82
CA THR A 128 -10.17 -15.48 14.67
C THR A 128 -10.81 -14.89 13.42
N SER A 129 -12.14 -14.97 13.27
CA SER A 129 -12.83 -14.52 12.05
C SER A 129 -12.57 -13.05 11.75
N ASP A 130 -12.59 -12.21 12.78
CA ASP A 130 -12.45 -10.76 12.64
C ASP A 130 -11.04 -10.39 12.18
N PHE A 131 -10.04 -11.08 12.73
CA PHE A 131 -8.66 -10.96 12.27
C PHE A 131 -8.52 -11.32 10.79
N TYR A 132 -9.07 -12.45 10.36
CA TYR A 132 -8.93 -12.87 8.95
C TYR A 132 -9.67 -11.94 7.98
N ILE A 133 -10.82 -11.37 8.37
CA ILE A 133 -11.51 -10.38 7.54
C ILE A 133 -10.64 -9.13 7.39
N LEU A 134 -10.06 -8.62 8.48
CA LEU A 134 -9.21 -7.43 8.43
C LEU A 134 -7.86 -7.69 7.75
N LEU A 135 -7.33 -8.90 7.87
CA LEU A 135 -6.17 -9.37 7.11
C LEU A 135 -6.45 -9.35 5.61
N LEU A 136 -7.63 -9.83 5.18
CA LEU A 136 -8.02 -9.78 3.77
C LEU A 136 -8.14 -8.34 3.27
N VAL A 137 -8.65 -7.42 4.09
CA VAL A 137 -8.68 -5.98 3.77
C VAL A 137 -7.26 -5.43 3.60
N SER A 138 -6.34 -5.76 4.51
CA SER A 138 -4.92 -5.41 4.41
C SER A 138 -4.27 -5.93 3.13
N ILE A 139 -4.46 -7.21 2.81
CA ILE A 139 -3.95 -7.82 1.57
C ILE A 139 -4.53 -7.10 0.34
N TYR A 140 -5.83 -6.84 0.33
CA TYR A 140 -6.48 -6.11 -0.75
C TYR A 140 -5.88 -4.71 -0.95
N MET A 141 -5.68 -3.95 0.13
CA MET A 141 -5.03 -2.64 0.07
C MET A 141 -3.60 -2.74 -0.48
N LEU A 142 -2.85 -3.75 -0.06
CA LEU A 142 -1.48 -3.97 -0.51
C LEU A 142 -1.41 -4.28 -2.01
N VAL A 143 -2.26 -5.20 -2.49
CA VAL A 143 -2.36 -5.56 -3.91
C VAL A 143 -2.79 -4.36 -4.75
N ARG A 144 -3.75 -3.58 -4.26
CA ARG A 144 -4.23 -2.38 -4.94
C ARG A 144 -3.15 -1.30 -5.07
N HIS A 145 -2.34 -1.13 -4.03
CA HIS A 145 -1.31 -0.08 -3.98
C HIS A 145 0.05 -0.54 -4.50
N PHE A 146 0.19 -1.81 -4.87
CA PHE A 146 1.44 -2.41 -5.31
C PHE A 146 2.11 -1.58 -6.43
N PRO A 147 3.42 -1.31 -6.33
CA PRO A 147 4.13 -0.47 -7.29
C PRO A 147 4.26 -1.18 -8.65
N ARG A 148 3.32 -0.92 -9.55
CA ARG A 148 3.33 -1.40 -10.95
C ARG A 148 4.19 -0.50 -11.84
N ARG A 149 5.12 -1.07 -12.61
CA ARG A 149 6.04 -0.33 -13.49
C ARG A 149 5.33 0.57 -14.49
N GLU A 150 4.28 0.06 -15.13
CA GLU A 150 3.48 0.81 -16.12
C GLU A 150 2.89 2.12 -15.55
N GLN A 151 2.47 2.11 -14.28
CA GLN A 151 1.95 3.30 -13.61
C GLN A 151 3.06 4.33 -13.32
N TRP A 152 4.27 3.86 -13.07
CA TRP A 152 5.42 4.71 -12.77
C TRP A 152 5.93 5.40 -14.04
N GLU A 153 6.08 4.65 -15.13
CA GLU A 153 6.48 5.19 -16.42
C GLU A 153 5.47 6.20 -16.96
N SER A 154 4.17 5.91 -16.84
CA SER A 154 3.11 6.83 -17.27
C SER A 154 3.01 8.09 -16.39
N TYR A 155 3.36 8.01 -15.10
CA TYR A 155 3.42 9.18 -14.23
C TYR A 155 4.59 10.11 -14.61
N VAL A 156 5.78 9.53 -14.80
CA VAL A 156 6.98 10.29 -15.20
C VAL A 156 6.78 10.91 -16.59
N ARG A 157 6.22 10.15 -17.54
CA ARG A 157 5.95 10.62 -18.91
C ARG A 157 4.91 11.74 -18.95
N ARG A 158 3.82 11.65 -18.17
CA ARG A 158 2.82 12.73 -18.06
C ARG A 158 3.40 14.01 -17.48
N GLY A 159 4.31 13.90 -16.51
CA GLY A 159 5.01 15.07 -15.99
C GLY A 159 5.96 15.70 -17.01
N GLY A 160 6.62 14.89 -17.84
CA GLY A 160 7.51 15.37 -18.90
C GLY A 160 6.78 16.06 -20.06
N ALA A 161 5.62 15.53 -20.45
CA ALA A 161 4.81 16.04 -21.57
C ALA A 161 3.99 17.31 -21.26
N ALA A 162 3.96 17.76 -20.00
CA ALA A 162 3.36 19.02 -19.59
C ALA A 162 4.34 20.22 -19.69
N ARG A 163 5.54 19.99 -20.25
CA ARG A 163 6.46 21.03 -20.73
C ARG A 163 6.34 21.15 -22.23
#